data_AF-X1G165-F1
#
_entry.id   AF-X1G165-F1
#
_cell.length_a   1.000
_cell.length_b   1.000
_cell.length_c   1.000
_cell.angle_alpha   90.00
_cell.angle_beta   90.00
_cell.angle_gamma   90.00
#
_symmetry.space_group_name_H-M   'P 1'
#
loop_
_entity.id
_entity.type
_entity.pdbx_description
1 polymer ?
#
loop_
_entity_poly.entity_id
_entity_poly.type
_entity_poly.pdbx_seq_one_letter_code
_entity_poly.pdbx_strand_id
1 'polypeptide(L)'
;SYVSHGEEKHMAVTVEQARKLFEAEGIRVIEIYAVCGWLDLLPIPEEVLKSHKWDKKFFSQVTEMLLKLSKEPSVKGMSRHLVLYGEKI
;
A
#
# COMPACT_ATOMS: atom_id res chain seq x y z
N SER A 1 6.70 13.35 -13.16
CA SER A 1 7.88 12.48 -12.97
C SER A 1 7.47 11.05 -13.29
N TYR A 2 8.36 10.22 -13.84
CA TYR A 2 8.06 8.82 -14.17
C TYR A 2 8.97 7.87 -13.38
N VAL A 3 8.45 6.73 -12.96
CA VAL A 3 9.19 5.67 -12.25
C VAL A 3 9.19 4.41 -13.11
N SER A 4 10.34 3.75 -13.23
CA SER A 4 10.43 2.46 -13.91
C SER A 4 10.14 1.31 -12.95
N HIS A 5 9.34 0.34 -13.38
CA HIS A 5 9.13 -0.93 -12.68
C HIS A 5 9.20 -2.07 -13.69
N GLY A 6 10.30 -2.84 -13.64
CA GLY A 6 10.61 -3.79 -14.70
C GLY A 6 10.80 -3.07 -16.03
N GLU A 7 10.03 -3.45 -17.05
CA GLU A 7 10.04 -2.83 -18.37
C GLU A 7 9.02 -1.68 -18.52
N GLU A 8 8.14 -1.48 -17.53
CA GLU A 8 7.07 -0.48 -17.57
C GLU A 8 7.49 0.86 -16.98
N LYS A 9 6.98 1.95 -17.56
CA LYS A 9 7.12 3.32 -17.03
C LYS A 9 5.77 3.79 -16.50
N HIS A 10 5.73 4.08 -15.21
CA HIS A 10 4.54 4.60 -14.55
C HIS A 10 4.69 6.09 -14.24
N MET A 11 3.61 6.85 -14.37
CA MET A 11 3.58 8.22 -13.88
C MET A 11 3.61 8.21 -12.34
N ALA A 12 4.57 8.92 -11.76
CA ALA A 12 4.57 9.15 -10.32
C ALA A 12 3.43 10.10 -9.97
N VAL A 13 2.57 9.69 -9.03
CA VAL A 13 1.45 10.47 -8.53
C VAL A 13 1.54 10.64 -7.02
N THR A 14 1.15 11.80 -6.51
CA THR A 14 0.90 11.97 -5.08
C THR A 14 -0.43 11.32 -4.69
N VAL A 15 -0.66 11.15 -3.38
CA VAL A 15 -1.93 10.60 -2.84
C VAL A 15 -3.13 11.45 -3.30
N GLU A 16 -2.97 12.76 -3.31
CA GLU A 16 -3.97 13.76 -3.69
C GLU A 16 -4.22 13.75 -5.19
N GLN A 17 -3.17 13.59 -6.00
CA GLN A 17 -3.32 13.44 -7.45
C GLN A 17 -4.05 12.14 -7.79
N ALA A 18 -3.66 11.02 -7.17
CA ALA A 18 -4.35 9.75 -7.32
C ALA A 18 -5.84 9.89 -6.97
N ARG A 19 -6.17 10.46 -5.81
CA ARG A 19 -7.56 10.72 -5.41
C ARG A 19 -8.34 11.50 -6.48
N LYS A 20 -7.81 12.63 -6.94
CA LYS A 20 -8.47 13.48 -7.95
C LYS A 20 -8.71 12.75 -9.26
N LEU A 21 -7.78 11.90 -9.69
CA LEU A 21 -7.94 11.11 -10.92
C LEU A 21 -9.15 10.16 -10.82
N PHE A 22 -9.29 9.45 -9.71
CA PHE A 22 -10.43 8.53 -9.52
C PHE A 22 -11.75 9.28 -9.28
N GLU A 23 -11.72 10.38 -8.54
CA GLU A 23 -12.92 11.21 -8.31
C GLU A 23 -13.43 11.84 -9.62
N ALA A 24 -12.54 12.22 -10.54
CA ALA A 24 -12.91 12.71 -11.87
C ALA A 24 -13.63 11.64 -12.73
N GLU A 25 -13.35 10.36 -12.48
CA GLU A 25 -14.00 9.21 -13.14
C GLU A 25 -15.27 8.75 -12.42
N GLY A 26 -15.80 9.56 -11.49
CA GLY A 26 -17.03 9.26 -10.76
C GLY A 26 -16.86 8.23 -9.64
N ILE A 27 -15.64 8.04 -9.13
CA ILE A 27 -15.39 7.15 -7.99
C ILE A 27 -15.21 7.99 -6.72
N ARG A 28 -16.12 7.84 -5.76
CA ARG A 28 -15.94 8.42 -4.42
C ARG A 28 -14.86 7.65 -3.69
N VAL A 29 -13.68 8.24 -3.57
CA VAL A 29 -12.54 7.63 -2.88
C VAL A 29 -12.78 7.67 -1.36
N ILE A 30 -12.93 6.51 -0.74
CA ILE A 30 -13.14 6.34 0.70
C ILE A 30 -11.81 6.38 1.44
N GLU A 31 -10.83 5.58 1.00
CA GLU A 31 -9.54 5.45 1.68
C GLU A 31 -8.43 5.08 0.69
N ILE A 32 -7.21 5.47 1.03
CA ILE A 32 -6.00 5.11 0.29
C ILE A 32 -5.02 4.50 1.29
N TYR A 33 -4.44 3.36 0.95
CA TYR A 33 -3.47 2.64 1.78
C TYR A 33 -2.14 2.52 1.07
N ALA A 34 -1.05 2.68 1.81
CA ALA A 34 0.27 2.26 1.38
C ALA A 34 0.35 0.73 1.39
N VAL A 35 0.79 0.11 0.29
CA VAL A 35 0.89 -1.35 0.18
C VAL A 35 2.26 -1.76 -0.37
N CYS A 36 2.82 -2.82 0.22
CA CYS A 36 3.99 -3.56 -0.26
C CYS A 36 5.24 -2.75 -0.66
N GLY A 37 5.37 -1.50 -0.22
CA GLY A 37 6.59 -0.70 -0.46
C GLY A 37 7.75 -1.04 0.48
N TRP A 38 7.49 -1.73 1.58
CA TRP A 38 8.46 -1.97 2.65
C TRP A 38 8.91 -3.42 2.77
N LEU A 39 8.22 -4.38 2.16
CA LEU A 39 8.59 -5.80 2.31
C LEU A 39 9.97 -6.10 1.71
N ASP A 40 10.37 -5.36 0.66
CA ASP A 40 11.71 -5.45 0.07
C ASP A 40 12.78 -4.70 0.88
N LEU A 41 12.36 -3.81 1.80
CA LEU A 41 13.24 -3.01 2.67
C LEU A 41 13.33 -3.57 4.09
N LEU A 42 12.35 -4.35 4.51
CA LEU A 42 12.29 -5.02 5.80
C LEU A 42 12.74 -6.46 5.58
N PRO A 43 13.92 -6.87 6.06
CA PRO A 43 14.37 -8.25 5.92
C PRO A 43 13.43 -9.16 6.73
N ILE A 44 12.44 -9.74 6.05
CA ILE A 44 11.59 -10.78 6.64
C ILE A 44 12.37 -12.08 6.56
N PRO A 45 12.65 -12.74 7.70
CA PRO A 45 13.36 -14.02 7.70
C PRO A 45 12.65 -15.05 6.81
N GLU A 46 13.42 -15.82 6.05
CA GLU A 46 12.89 -16.84 5.13
C GLU A 46 12.01 -17.87 5.84
N GLU A 47 12.32 -18.15 7.11
CA GLU A 47 11.55 -18.99 8.02
C GLU A 47 10.12 -18.50 8.22
N VAL A 48 9.94 -17.17 8.33
CA VAL A 48 8.63 -16.52 8.49
C VAL A 48 7.86 -16.58 7.16
N LEU A 49 8.54 -16.35 6.03
CA LEU A 49 7.93 -16.45 4.70
C LEU A 49 7.46 -17.87 4.37
N LYS A 50 8.20 -18.90 4.81
CA LYS A 50 7.88 -20.32 4.59
C LYS A 50 6.95 -20.91 5.66
N SER A 51 6.59 -20.15 6.70
CA SER A 51 5.72 -20.66 7.74
C SER A 51 4.27 -20.80 7.25
N HIS A 52 3.74 -22.02 7.31
CA HIS A 52 2.32 -22.32 7.06
C HIS A 52 1.46 -22.26 8.33
N LYS A 53 2.06 -21.97 9.49
CA LYS A 53 1.35 -21.89 10.77
C LYS A 53 1.69 -20.56 11.44
N TRP A 54 0.70 -19.68 11.46
CA TRP A 54 0.80 -18.38 12.12
C TRP A 54 0.10 -18.47 13.47
N ASP A 55 0.76 -17.98 14.52
CA ASP A 55 0.07 -17.73 15.77
C ASP A 55 -1.01 -16.65 15.53
N LYS A 56 -2.27 -16.99 15.79
CA LYS A 56 -3.41 -16.13 15.46
C LYS A 56 -3.32 -14.77 16.15
N LYS A 57 -2.85 -14.74 17.40
CA LYS A 57 -2.75 -13.52 18.18
C LYS A 57 -1.66 -12.62 17.60
N PHE A 58 -0.47 -13.17 17.38
CA PHE A 58 0.65 -12.44 16.78
C PHE A 58 0.31 -11.92 15.39
N PHE A 59 -0.31 -12.76 14.53
CA PHE A 59 -0.75 -12.33 13.21
C PHE A 59 -1.74 -11.16 13.28
N SER A 60 -2.76 -11.24 14.15
CA SER A 60 -3.71 -10.14 14.36
C SER A 60 -3.01 -8.85 14.78
N GLN A 61 -2.07 -8.91 15.72
CA GLN A 61 -1.33 -7.75 16.19
C GLN A 61 -0.48 -7.12 15.08
N VAL A 62 0.24 -7.93 14.32
CA VAL A 62 1.07 -7.47 13.20
C VAL A 62 0.21 -6.84 12.10
N THR A 63 -0.91 -7.48 11.74
CA THR A 63 -1.82 -6.95 10.71
C THR A 63 -2.47 -5.63 11.14
N GLU A 64 -2.85 -5.47 12.41
CA GLU A 64 -3.35 -4.20 12.94
C GLU A 64 -2.29 -3.09 12.91
N MET A 65 -1.05 -3.40 13.30
CA MET A 65 0.05 -2.44 13.22
C MET A 65 0.31 -2.02 11.78
N LEU A 66 0.37 -2.98 10.86
CA LEU A 66 0.58 -2.71 9.45
C LEU A 66 -0.56 -1.87 8.87
N LEU A 67 -1.81 -2.17 9.23
CA LEU A 67 -2.99 -1.41 8.80
C LEU A 67 -2.92 0.04 9.30
N LYS A 68 -2.53 0.28 10.56
CA LYS A 68 -2.33 1.64 11.08
C LYS A 68 -1.23 2.37 10.34
N LEU A 69 -0.05 1.74 10.19
CA LEU A 69 1.08 2.31 9.46
C LEU A 69 0.75 2.63 8.00
N SER A 70 -0.02 1.77 7.33
CA SER A 70 -0.40 1.97 5.92
C SER A 70 -1.24 3.25 5.68
N LYS A 71 -1.84 3.79 6.75
CA LYS A 71 -2.60 5.04 6.71
C LYS A 71 -1.73 6.28 6.94
N GLU A 72 -0.55 6.12 7.53
CA GLU A 72 0.33 7.23 7.88
C GLU A 72 0.84 7.97 6.64
N PRO A 73 0.79 9.32 6.61
CA PRO A 73 1.22 10.10 5.46
C PRO A 73 2.67 9.83 5.04
N SER A 74 3.57 9.66 6.01
CA SER A 74 4.99 9.35 5.76
C SER A 74 5.15 8.02 5.03
N VAL A 75 4.39 7.00 5.44
CA VAL A 75 4.42 5.67 4.84
C VAL A 75 3.81 5.70 3.43
N LYS A 76 2.71 6.44 3.22
CA LYS A 76 2.11 6.65 1.89
C LYS A 76 3.05 7.35 0.93
N GLY A 77 3.74 8.40 1.37
CA GLY A 77 4.67 9.16 0.54
C GLY A 77 5.90 8.37 0.12
N MET A 78 6.31 7.37 0.90
CA MET A 78 7.43 6.48 0.60
C MET A 78 7.02 5.20 -0.14
N SER A 79 5.71 4.92 -0.23
CA SER A 79 5.23 3.67 -0.80
C SER A 79 5.34 3.67 -2.31
N ARG A 80 5.89 2.58 -2.86
CA ARG A 80 5.92 2.37 -4.32
C ARG A 80 4.51 2.19 -4.91
N HIS A 81 3.63 1.55 -4.16
CA HIS A 81 2.26 1.27 -4.57
C HIS A 81 1.27 1.80 -3.54
N LEU A 82 0.15 2.31 -4.04
CA LEU A 82 -1.01 2.70 -3.25
C LEU A 82 -2.20 1.85 -3.68
N VAL A 83 -2.99 1.39 -2.72
CA VAL A 83 -4.28 0.76 -2.99
C VAL A 83 -5.37 1.74 -2.60
N LEU A 84 -6.29 1.99 -3.53
CA LEU A 84 -7.40 2.91 -3.36
C LEU A 84 -8.70 2.11 -3.20
N TYR A 85 -9.49 2.47 -2.19
CA TYR A 85 -10.83 1.96 -1.99
C TYR A 85 -11.82 3.09 -2.24
N GLY A 86 -12.81 2.83 -3.09
CA GLY A 86 -13.83 3.80 -3.42
C GLY A 86 -15.09 3.14 -3.96
N GLU A 87 -16.16 3.91 -4.00
CA GLU A 87 -17.46 3.51 -4.52
C GLU A 87 -17.72 4.23 -5.83
N LYS A 88 -18.23 3.49 -6.83
CA LYS A 88 -18.68 4.10 -8.08
C LYS A 88 -20.00 4.83 -7.84
N ILE A 89 -20.07 6.08 -8.26
CA ILE A 89 -21.27 6.92 -8.27
C ILE A 89 -22.05 6.70 -9.56
#